data_AF-A0A2A7WRI1-F1
#
_entry.id   AF-A0A2A7WRI1-F1
#
_cell.length_a   1.000
_cell.length_b   1.000
_cell.length_c   1.000
_cell.angle_alpha   90.00
_cell.angle_beta   90.00
_cell.angle_gamma   90.00
#
_symmetry.space_group_name_H-M   'P 1'
#
loop_
_entity.id
_entity.type
_entity.pdbx_description
1 polymer ?
#
loop_
_entity_poly.entity_id
_entity_poly.type
_entity_poly.pdbx_seq_one_letter_code
_entity_poly.pdbx_strand_id
1 'polypeptide(L)' 'TDLNTIPLAIVERIEVLEDGASSLYGSDAIAGVVNIITRRDFDGGQVTLNYGEYSKGDGTQKGVDLA' A
#
# COMPACT_ATOMS: atom_id res chain seq x y z
N THR A 1 -3.67 -11.03 10.62
CA THR A 1 -2.58 -11.15 9.63
C THR A 1 -2.22 -9.76 9.16
N ASP A 2 -0.93 -9.52 8.94
CA ASP A 2 -0.35 -8.18 8.95
C ASP A 2 -0.39 -7.50 7.56
N LEU A 3 -1.01 -6.32 7.49
CA LEU A 3 -1.13 -5.50 6.28
C LEU A 3 0.22 -4.91 5.84
N ASN A 4 1.24 -4.94 6.71
CA ASN A 4 2.58 -4.44 6.44
C ASN A 4 3.35 -5.28 5.42
N THR A 5 2.79 -6.41 4.97
CA THR A 5 3.43 -7.30 3.99
C THR A 5 3.18 -6.89 2.54
N ILE A 6 2.28 -5.94 2.29
CA ILE A 6 1.96 -5.47 0.92
C ILE A 6 2.85 -4.26 0.59
N PRO A 7 3.79 -4.38 -0.37
CA PRO A 7 4.60 -3.24 -0.77
C PRO A 7 3.72 -2.13 -1.36
N LEU A 8 3.78 -0.92 -0.80
CA LEU A 8 3.00 0.21 -1.33
C LEU A 8 3.35 0.55 -2.78
N ALA A 9 4.54 0.19 -3.23
CA ALA A 9 5.02 0.40 -4.59
C ALA A 9 4.16 -0.30 -5.68
N ILE A 10 3.50 -1.41 -5.32
CA ILE A 10 2.64 -2.19 -6.24
C ILE A 10 1.15 -1.83 -6.10
N VAL A 11 0.79 -1.00 -5.12
CA VAL A 11 -0.60 -0.59 -4.89
C VAL A 11 -0.94 0.57 -5.82
N GLU A 12 -2.00 0.40 -6.60
CA GLU A 12 -2.52 1.45 -7.47
C GLU A 12 -3.47 2.37 -6.69
N ARG A 13 -4.43 1.78 -5.98
CA ARG A 13 -5.35 2.49 -5.11
C ARG A 13 -5.97 1.54 -4.08
N ILE A 14 -6.55 2.14 -3.04
CA ILE A 14 -7.27 1.41 -1.99
C ILE A 14 -8.72 1.91 -1.98
N GLU A 15 -9.64 0.96 -2.00
CA GLU A 15 -11.08 1.22 -1.89
C GLU A 15 -11.56 0.72 -0.52
N VAL A 16 -12.22 1.61 0.23
CA VAL A 16 -12.77 1.28 1.56
C VAL A 16 -14.29 1.32 1.46
N LEU A 17 -14.91 0.20 1.82
CA LEU A 17 -16.36 0.06 1.88
C LEU A 17 -16.77 0.02 3.34
N GLU A 18 -17.31 1.12 3.83
CA GLU A 18 -17.57 1.36 5.25
C GLU A 18 -18.84 0.66 5.78
N ASP A 19 -19.79 0.31 4.91
CA ASP A 19 -21.03 -0.35 5.32
C ASP A 19 -21.65 -1.19 4.17
N GLY A 20 -22.36 -2.26 4.51
CA GLY A 20 -23.11 -3.09 3.54
C GLY A 20 -22.29 -4.07 2.67
N ALA A 21 -20.96 -4.08 2.81
CA ALA A 21 -20.10 -5.02 2.08
C ALA A 21 -20.34 -6.48 2.47
N SER A 22 -20.93 -6.76 3.64
CA SER A 22 -21.29 -8.12 4.08
C SER A 22 -22.29 -8.84 3.18
N SER A 23 -23.11 -8.09 2.43
CA SER A 23 -24.01 -8.66 1.41
C SER A 23 -23.27 -9.27 0.21
N LEU A 24 -22.08 -8.74 -0.11
CA LEU A 24 -21.24 -9.20 -1.22
C LEU A 24 -20.08 -10.09 -0.74
N TYR A 25 -19.49 -9.78 0.40
CA TYR A 25 -18.26 -10.39 0.92
C TYR A 25 -18.49 -11.30 2.15
N GLY A 26 -19.74 -11.43 2.61
CA GLY A 26 -20.11 -12.36 3.67
C GLY A 26 -20.04 -11.80 5.09
N SER A 27 -20.34 -12.65 6.06
CA SER A 27 -20.46 -12.29 7.48
C SER A 27 -19.18 -11.78 8.14
N ASP A 28 -18.03 -11.91 7.49
CA ASP A 28 -16.74 -11.47 8.05
C ASP A 28 -16.48 -9.97 7.79
N ALA A 29 -17.34 -9.31 7.00
CA ALA A 29 -17.27 -7.88 6.67
C ALA A 29 -18.19 -7.02 7.56
N ILE A 30 -18.13 -7.20 8.89
CA ILE A 30 -18.99 -6.49 9.87
C ILE A 30 -18.57 -5.03 10.04
N ALA A 31 -17.27 -4.74 10.00
CA ALA A 31 -16.71 -3.39 10.17
C ALA A 31 -16.40 -2.68 8.84
N GLY A 32 -16.59 -3.35 7.70
CA GLY A 32 -16.24 -2.87 6.38
C GLY A 32 -15.20 -3.74 5.67
N VAL A 33 -14.93 -3.43 4.40
CA VAL A 33 -13.97 -4.14 3.54
C VAL A 33 -12.94 -3.15 3.01
N VAL A 34 -11.67 -3.56 3.07
CA VAL A 34 -10.56 -2.88 2.41
C VAL A 34 -10.16 -3.69 1.19
N ASN A 35 -10.37 -3.12 0.00
CA ASN A 35 -9.97 -3.70 -1.26
C ASN A 35 -8.71 -3.00 -1.77
N ILE A 36 -7.63 -3.75 -1.97
CA ILE A 36 -6.35 -3.25 -2.43
C ILE A 36 -6.21 -3.61 -3.90
N ILE A 37 -6.23 -2.61 -4.77
CA ILE A 37 -6.03 -2.80 -6.21
C ILE A 37 -4.55 -2.66 -6.50
N THR A 38 -3.94 -3.74 -7.00
CA THR A 38 -2.55 -3.74 -7.46
C THR A 38 -2.47 -3.28 -8.91
N ARG A 39 -1.33 -2.67 -9.25
CA ARG A 39 -1.03 -2.23 -10.61
C ARG A 39 -1.01 -3.43 -11.57
N ARG A 40 -1.69 -3.31 -12.71
CA ARG A 40 -1.80 -4.40 -13.71
C ARG A 40 -0.66 -4.43 -14.73
N ASP A 41 0.02 -3.30 -14.92
CA ASP A 41 0.97 -3.09 -16.02
C ASP A 41 2.43 -3.11 -15.52
N PHE A 42 2.76 -4.08 -14.67
CA PHE A 42 4.10 -4.23 -14.11
C PHE A 42 4.93 -5.18 -14.99
N ASP A 43 5.50 -4.66 -16.07
CA ASP A 43 6.23 -5.43 -17.10
C ASP A 43 7.76 -5.44 -16.88
N GLY A 44 8.24 -5.17 -15.66
CA GLY A 44 9.66 -5.14 -15.32
C GLY A 44 9.93 -4.78 -13.85
N GLY A 45 11.17 -4.94 -13.39
CA GLY A 45 11.55 -4.60 -12.01
C GLY A 45 11.49 -3.10 -11.71
N GLN A 46 11.10 -2.74 -10.49
CA GLN A 46 11.01 -1.36 -10.02
C GLN A 46 12.19 -1.04 -9.09
N VAL A 47 12.82 0.11 -9.36
CA VAL A 47 13.85 0.68 -8.47
C VAL A 47 13.34 2.01 -7.97
N THR A 48 13.20 2.14 -6.65
CA THR A 48 12.83 3.39 -5.98
C THR A 48 14.05 3.97 -5.29
N LEU A 49 14.33 5.24 -5.54
CA LEU A 49 15.42 5.98 -4.88
C LEU A 49 14.79 7.01 -3.94
N ASN A 50 15.10 6.91 -2.66
CA ASN A 50 14.64 7.84 -1.64
C ASN A 50 15.79 8.76 -1.23
N TYR A 51 15.54 10.07 -1.26
CA TYR A 51 16.43 11.09 -0.71
C TYR A 51 15.58 12.09 0.07
N GLY A 52 15.87 12.26 1.35
CA GLY A 52 15.17 13.21 2.22
C GLY A 52 16.11 13.74 3.29
N GLU A 53 15.80 14.91 3.83
CA GLU A 53 16.52 15.48 4.97
C GLU A 53 15.54 15.58 6.14
N TYR A 54 15.99 15.24 7.34
CA TYR A 54 15.16 15.42 8.52
C TYR A 54 14.86 16.90 8.72
N SER A 55 13.64 17.22 9.15
CA SER A 55 13.19 18.61 9.26
C SER A 55 14.00 19.47 10.23
N LYS A 56 14.79 18.85 11.11
CA LYS A 56 15.69 19.52 12.05
C LYS A 56 17.13 19.63 11.54
N GLY A 57 17.41 19.21 10.31
CA GLY A 57 18.75 19.21 9.71
C GLY A 57 19.72 18.23 10.38
N ASP A 58 19.20 17.27 11.16
CA ASP A 58 19.96 16.30 11.94
C ASP A 58 20.35 15.04 11.14
N GLY A 59 20.09 15.03 9.83
CA GLY A 59 20.63 14.02 8.93
C GLY A 59 19.91 13.94 7.59
N THR A 60 20.56 13.26 6.65
CA THR A 60 19.99 12.95 5.33
C THR A 60 19.65 11.47 5.26
N GLN A 61 18.41 11.15 4.94
CA GLN A 61 17.94 9.81 4.64
C GLN A 61 18.18 9.51 3.15
N LYS A 62 18.92 8.44 2.88
CA LYS A 62 19.11 7.88 1.54
C LYS A 62 18.73 6.41 1.57
N GLY A 63 17.93 5.96 0.60
CA GLY A 63 17.50 4.58 0.49
C GLY A 63 17.30 4.15 -0.96
N VAL A 64 17.50 2.86 -1.22
CA VAL A 64 17.21 2.23 -2.51
C VAL A 64 16.33 1.03 -2.23
N ASP A 65 15.12 1.03 -2.80
CA ASP A 65 14.21 -0.11 -2.72
C ASP A 65 14.10 -0.77 -4.09
N LEU A 66 14.13 -2.10 -4.12
CA LEU A 66 13.96 -2.92 -5.31
C LEU A 66 12.69 -3.75 -5.13
N ALA A 67 11.77 -3.69 -6.09
CA ALA A 67 10.50 -4.44 -6.10
C ALA A 67 10.30 -5.19 -7.42
#